data_AF-A0A0F9Q6R2-F1
#
_entry.id   AF-A0A0F9Q6R2-F1
#
_cell.length_a   1.000
_cell.length_b   1.000
_cell.length_c   1.000
_cell.angle_alpha   90.00
_cell.angle_beta   90.00
_cell.angle_gamma   90.00
#
_symmetry.space_group_name_H-M   'P 1'
#
loop_
_entity.id
_entity.type
_entity.pdbx_description
1 polymer ?
#
loop_
_entity_poly.entity_id
_entity_poly.type
_entity_poly.pdbx_seq_one_letter_code
_entity_poly.pdbx_strand_id
1 'polypeptide(L)'
;MQSAIDNSMCFGVYSAHNEQVGFARVVTDKATFAYLADVFIAAHLQGNGLSKLLIKTIVEHPELKGLRRFLLATSDAHGLYGQYGFKPIDNPALLM
;
A
#
# COMPACT_ATOMS: atom_id res chain seq x y z
N MET A 1 -1.50 -7.99 -16.29
CA MET A 1 -1.83 -8.04 -14.86
C MET A 1 -1.11 -9.17 -14.13
N GLN A 2 -1.14 -10.42 -14.59
CA GLN A 2 -0.47 -11.54 -13.92
C GLN A 2 1.01 -11.25 -13.58
N SER A 3 1.81 -10.83 -14.56
CA SER A 3 3.23 -10.50 -14.32
C SER A 3 3.44 -9.40 -13.27
N ALA A 4 2.51 -8.46 -13.11
CA ALA A 4 2.63 -7.43 -12.08
C ALA A 4 2.42 -8.01 -10.68
N ILE A 5 1.48 -8.95 -10.53
CA ILE A 5 1.23 -9.68 -9.28
C ILE A 5 2.43 -10.56 -8.94
N ASP A 6 2.90 -11.36 -9.90
CA ASP A 6 4.01 -12.32 -9.69
C ASP A 6 5.31 -11.64 -9.26
N ASN A 7 5.54 -10.40 -9.70
CA ASN A 7 6.75 -9.62 -9.41
C ASN A 7 6.57 -8.57 -8.31
N SER A 8 5.49 -8.64 -7.53
CA SER A 8 5.22 -7.72 -6.43
C SER A 8 4.91 -8.45 -5.14
N MET A 9 5.13 -7.79 -4.01
CA MET A 9 4.56 -8.24 -2.74
C MET A 9 3.08 -7.86 -2.69
N CYS A 10 2.21 -8.86 -2.70
CA CYS A 10 0.76 -8.66 -2.74
C CYS A 10 0.14 -8.95 -1.37
N PHE A 11 -0.77 -8.08 -0.93
CA PHE A 11 -1.46 -8.17 0.34
C PHE A 11 -2.95 -8.20 0.08
N GLY A 12 -3.63 -9.25 0.55
CA GLY A 12 -5.08 -9.38 0.46
C GLY A 12 -5.74 -9.25 1.82
N VAL A 13 -6.93 -8.64 1.86
CA VAL A 13 -7.83 -8.69 3.01
C VAL A 13 -8.89 -9.73 2.71
N TYR A 14 -9.04 -10.72 3.58
CA TYR A 14 -9.99 -11.83 3.39
C TYR A 14 -11.03 -11.84 4.52
N SER A 15 -12.28 -12.13 4.17
CA SER A 15 -13.36 -12.34 5.13
C SER A 15 -13.22 -13.69 5.85
N ALA A 16 -14.04 -13.91 6.88
CA ALA A 16 -14.12 -15.21 7.56
C ALA A 16 -14.54 -16.36 6.62
N HIS A 17 -15.15 -16.04 5.48
CA HIS A 17 -15.56 -17.02 4.45
C HIS A 17 -14.52 -17.17 3.33
N ASN A 18 -13.29 -16.67 3.54
CA ASN A 18 -12.20 -16.71 2.58
C ASN A 18 -12.46 -15.94 1.28
N GLU A 19 -13.36 -14.96 1.32
CA GLU A 19 -13.61 -14.04 0.20
C GLU A 19 -12.63 -12.87 0.28
N GLN A 20 -12.01 -12.52 -0.84
CA GLN A 20 -11.14 -11.34 -0.90
C GLN A 20 -11.97 -10.05 -0.93
N VAL A 21 -11.83 -9.24 0.11
CA VAL A 21 -12.57 -7.97 0.30
C VAL A 21 -11.67 -6.75 0.21
N GLY A 22 -10.38 -6.94 -0.04
CA GLY A 22 -9.42 -5.87 -0.22
C GLY A 22 -8.10 -6.36 -0.80
N PHE A 23 -7.33 -5.41 -1.32
CA PHE A 23 -6.04 -5.70 -1.94
C PHE A 23 -5.14 -4.48 -1.87
N ALA A 24 -3.83 -4.75 -1.87
CA ALA A 24 -2.79 -3.78 -2.15
C ALA A 24 -1.58 -4.52 -2.72
N ARG A 25 -0.79 -3.80 -3.52
CA ARG A 25 0.43 -4.32 -4.14
C ARG A 25 1.60 -3.42 -3.84
N VAL A 26 2.75 -4.01 -3.53
CA VAL A 26 4.00 -3.30 -3.29
C VAL A 26 5.04 -3.77 -4.30
N VAL A 27 5.42 -2.88 -5.21
CA VAL A 27 6.56 -3.09 -6.12
C VAL A 27 7.81 -2.66 -5.36
N THR A 28 8.76 -3.56 -5.15
CA THR A 28 9.90 -3.28 -4.27
C THR A 28 11.13 -4.09 -4.64
N ASP A 29 12.30 -3.53 -4.37
CA ASP A 29 13.59 -4.24 -4.37
C ASP A 29 13.92 -4.85 -3.00
N LYS A 30 13.05 -4.63 -1.99
CA LYS A 30 13.20 -5.06 -0.59
C LYS A 30 14.45 -4.51 0.12
N ALA A 31 15.06 -3.45 -0.42
CA ALA A 31 16.33 -2.92 0.08
C ALA A 31 16.32 -1.39 0.16
N THR A 32 15.91 -0.71 -0.91
CA THR A 32 16.03 0.75 -1.01
C THR A 32 14.73 1.45 -1.40
N PHE A 33 13.84 0.78 -2.11
CA PHE A 33 12.68 1.40 -2.73
C PHE A 33 11.44 0.52 -2.70
N ALA A 34 10.29 1.12 -2.39
CA ALA A 34 8.97 0.53 -2.61
C ALA A 34 7.98 1.52 -3.20
N TYR A 35 7.06 1.02 -4.03
CA TYR A 35 5.88 1.73 -4.52
C TYR A 35 4.60 0.97 -4.15
N LEU A 36 3.71 1.61 -3.38
CA LEU A 36 2.40 1.09 -3.01
C LEU A 36 1.39 1.42 -4.12
N ALA A 37 0.72 0.39 -4.62
CA ALA A 37 -0.21 0.46 -5.74
C ALA A 37 -1.48 -0.37 -5.48
N ASP A 38 -2.50 -0.12 -6.30
CA ASP A 38 -3.72 -0.93 -6.41
C ASP A 38 -4.46 -1.16 -5.08
N VAL A 39 -4.41 -0.16 -4.19
CA VAL A 39 -5.05 -0.23 -2.87
C VAL A 39 -6.56 -0.08 -3.02
N PHE A 40 -7.32 -1.09 -2.58
CA PHE A 40 -8.78 -0.98 -2.48
C PHE A 40 -9.36 -1.82 -1.32
N ILE A 41 -10.56 -1.42 -0.90
CA ILE A 41 -11.47 -2.21 -0.05
C ILE A 41 -12.83 -2.25 -0.74
N ALA A 42 -13.48 -3.41 -0.74
CA ALA A 42 -14.81 -3.60 -1.29
C ALA A 42 -15.77 -2.53 -0.73
N ALA A 43 -16.52 -1.86 -1.61
CA ALA A 43 -17.27 -0.65 -1.27
C ALA A 43 -18.19 -0.81 -0.05
N HIS A 44 -18.87 -1.95 0.04
CA HIS A 44 -19.80 -2.27 1.13
C HIS A 44 -19.12 -2.53 2.50
N LEU A 45 -17.79 -2.63 2.53
CA LEU A 45 -16.99 -2.84 3.75
C LEU A 45 -16.08 -1.65 4.09
N GLN A 46 -16.14 -0.57 3.31
CA GLN A 46 -15.40 0.65 3.61
C GLN A 46 -15.90 1.30 4.91
N GLY A 47 -15.07 2.14 5.53
CA GLY A 47 -15.39 2.78 6.82
C GLY A 47 -15.16 1.90 8.05
N ASN A 48 -14.96 0.58 7.90
CA ASN A 48 -14.75 -0.36 9.01
C ASN A 48 -13.27 -0.53 9.43
N GLY A 49 -12.39 0.38 9.02
CA GLY A 49 -10.96 0.33 9.38
C GLY A 49 -10.11 -0.69 8.62
N LEU A 50 -10.66 -1.42 7.63
CA LEU A 50 -9.91 -2.42 6.87
C LEU A 50 -8.72 -1.83 6.10
N SER A 51 -8.85 -0.63 5.50
CA SER A 51 -7.71 0.05 4.87
C SER A 51 -6.60 0.34 5.88
N LYS A 52 -6.97 0.72 7.11
CA LYS A 52 -6.00 0.98 8.18
C LYS A 52 -5.25 -0.30 8.57
N LEU A 53 -5.97 -1.41 8.71
CA LEU A 53 -5.38 -2.71 8.95
C LEU A 53 -4.40 -3.09 7.83
N LEU A 54 -4.83 -2.98 6.58
CA LEU A 54 -4.03 -3.32 5.40
C LEU A 54 -2.75 -2.48 5.32
N ILE A 55 -2.87 -1.15 5.39
CA ILE A 55 -1.71 -0.26 5.29
C ILE A 55 -0.76 -0.47 6.47
N LYS A 56 -1.29 -0.64 7.70
CA LYS A 56 -0.46 -0.93 8.88
C LYS A 56 0.38 -2.19 8.66
N THR A 57 -0.25 -3.30 8.24
CA THR A 57 0.43 -4.56 7.94
C THR A 57 1.54 -4.39 6.91
N ILE A 58 1.31 -3.60 5.87
CA ILE A 58 2.29 -3.33 4.82
C ILE A 58 3.49 -2.54 5.37
N VAL A 59 3.26 -1.40 6.02
CA VAL A 59 4.37 -0.56 6.53
C VAL A 59 5.13 -1.21 7.69
N GLU A 60 4.51 -2.19 8.36
CA GLU A 60 5.13 -2.98 9.42
C GLU A 60 5.84 -4.24 8.92
N HIS A 61 5.69 -4.61 7.64
CA HIS A 61 6.29 -5.81 7.09
C HIS A 61 7.83 -5.79 7.21
N PRO A 62 8.47 -6.85 7.74
CA PRO A 62 9.93 -6.87 7.98
C PRO A 62 10.78 -6.59 6.74
N GLU A 63 10.43 -7.17 5.59
CA GLU A 63 11.14 -6.94 4.31
C GLU A 63 10.94 -5.54 3.71
N LEU A 64 10.06 -4.72 4.30
CA LEU A 64 9.80 -3.34 3.88
C LEU A 64 10.34 -2.31 4.89
N LYS A 65 11.13 -2.77 5.89
CA LYS A 65 11.80 -1.88 6.84
C LYS A 65 13.11 -1.33 6.27
N GLY A 66 13.47 -0.12 6.68
CA GLY A 66 14.75 0.51 6.32
C GLY A 66 14.84 1.03 4.87
N LEU A 67 13.76 0.96 4.09
CA LEU A 67 13.73 1.48 2.73
C LEU A 67 14.02 2.99 2.73
N ARG A 68 14.89 3.42 1.80
CA ARG A 68 15.19 4.84 1.60
C ARG A 68 13.98 5.62 1.10
N ARG A 69 13.12 4.98 0.28
CA ARG A 69 11.90 5.58 -0.25
C ARG A 69 10.75 4.59 -0.26
N PHE A 70 9.60 5.00 0.24
CA PHE A 70 8.33 4.31 0.08
C PHE A 70 7.33 5.32 -0.50
N LEU A 71 6.96 5.14 -1.77
CA LEU A 71 6.14 6.07 -2.52
C LEU A 71 4.74 5.51 -2.80
N LEU A 72 3.81 6.42 -3.01
CA LEU A 72 2.48 6.17 -3.55
C LEU A 72 1.97 7.42 -4.24
N ALA A 73 0.98 7.26 -5.10
CA ALA A 73 0.14 8.35 -5.58
C ALA A 73 -1.28 8.18 -5.02
N THR A 74 -1.90 9.27 -4.59
CA THR A 74 -3.29 9.26 -4.11
C THR A 74 -4.00 10.53 -4.54
N SER A 75 -5.27 10.41 -4.92
CA SER A 75 -6.13 11.54 -5.27
C SER A 75 -6.80 12.17 -4.03
N ASP A 76 -7.18 11.36 -3.04
CA ASP A 76 -8.10 11.75 -1.97
C ASP A 76 -7.78 11.14 -0.60
N ALA A 77 -6.95 10.10 -0.52
CA ALA A 77 -6.66 9.39 0.73
C ALA A 77 -5.39 9.88 1.46
N HIS A 78 -4.98 11.13 1.24
CA HIS A 78 -3.81 11.76 1.86
C HIS A 78 -3.81 11.61 3.40
N GLY A 79 -4.94 11.85 4.05
CA GLY A 79 -5.08 11.75 5.51
C GLY A 79 -4.95 10.31 6.04
N LEU A 80 -5.31 9.29 5.24
CA LEU A 80 -5.08 7.89 5.58
C LEU A 80 -3.57 7.61 5.60
N TYR A 81 -2.88 7.91 4.50
CA TYR A 81 -1.46 7.60 4.37
C TYR A 81 -0.58 8.44 5.31
N GLY A 82 -0.98 9.67 5.62
CA GLY A 82 -0.31 10.52 6.60
C GLY A 82 -0.21 9.88 8.00
N GLN A 83 -1.19 9.06 8.40
CA GLN A 83 -1.15 8.31 9.67
C GLN A 83 0.00 7.29 9.73
N TYR A 84 0.55 6.90 8.58
CA TYR A 84 1.61 5.90 8.44
C TYR A 84 2.94 6.52 8.00
N GLY A 85 3.10 7.84 8.12
CA GLY A 85 4.36 8.53 7.88
C GLY A 85 4.60 8.93 6.42
N PHE A 86 3.66 8.67 5.50
CA PHE A 86 3.72 9.24 4.16
C PHE A 86 3.52 10.76 4.22
N LYS A 87 4.26 11.49 3.39
CA LYS A 87 4.23 12.94 3.31
C LYS A 87 4.20 13.37 1.85
N PRO A 88 3.68 14.58 1.54
CA PRO A 88 3.87 15.17 0.23
C PRO A 88 5.36 15.22 -0.14
N ILE A 89 5.66 15.10 -1.43
CA ILE A 89 7.04 15.16 -1.91
C ILE A 89 7.52 16.61 -1.83
N ASP A 90 8.62 16.84 -1.12
CA ASP A 90 9.16 18.19 -0.88
C ASP A 90 9.58 18.90 -2.17
N ASN A 91 10.20 18.16 -3.10
CA ASN A 91 10.59 18.68 -4.41
C ASN A 91 10.04 17.78 -5.53
N PRO A 92 8.79 17.99 -5.98
CA PRO A 92 8.14 17.17 -7.00
C PRO A 92 8.89 17.15 -8.33
N ALA A 93 9.65 18.19 -8.66
CA ALA A 93 10.41 18.27 -9.90
C ALA A 93 11.57 17.25 -9.99
N LEU A 94 11.93 16.60 -8.89
CA LEU A 94 12.89 15.48 -8.89
C LEU A 94 12.25 14.15 -9.32
N LEU A 95 10.93 14.09 -9.44
CA LEU A 95 10.21 12.97 -10.02
C LEU A 95 9.88 13.30 -11.47
N MET A 96 10.16 12.37 -12.37
CA MET A 96 9.90 12.45 -13.80
C MET A 96 9.16 11.21 -14.26
#